data_AF-A0A9E5VVI9-F1
#
_entry.id   AF-A0A9E5VVI9-F1
#
_cell.length_a   1.000
_cell.length_b   1.000
_cell.length_c   1.000
_cell.angle_alpha   90.00
_cell.angle_beta   90.00
_cell.angle_gamma   90.00
#
_symmetry.space_group_name_H-M   'P 1'
#
loop_
_entity.id
_entity.type
_entity.pdbx_description
1 polymer ?
#
loop_
_entity_poly.entity_id
_entity_poly.type
_entity_poly.pdbx_seq_one_letter_code
_entity_poly.pdbx_strand_id
1 'polypeptide(L)' 'MSQKERDRLKMMASVMEGKRTQEEAVRILHLSERQIRRIQCVLEAEGDSGIVHKLRGRPSNHRIDLIHRGKVLEH' A
#
# COMPACT_ATOMS: atom_id res chain seq x y z
N MET A 1 -5.38 0.92 -5.85
CA MET A 1 -4.90 1.15 -4.47
C MET A 1 -6.04 0.89 -3.48
N SER A 2 -5.78 0.28 -2.33
CA SER A 2 -6.72 0.07 -1.22
C SER A 2 -6.91 1.37 -0.44
N GLN A 3 -7.98 1.47 0.36
CA GLN A 3 -8.19 2.61 1.25
C GLN A 3 -7.04 2.75 2.25
N LYS A 4 -6.57 1.64 2.83
CA LYS A 4 -5.43 1.65 3.76
C LYS A 4 -4.15 2.20 3.14
N GLU A 5 -3.91 1.92 1.86
CA GLU A 5 -2.75 2.44 1.11
C GLU A 5 -2.90 3.97 0.87
N ARG A 6 -4.12 4.44 0.55
CA ARG A 6 -4.44 5.88 0.44
C ARG A 6 -4.24 6.62 1.75
N ASP A 7 -4.74 6.07 2.85
CA ASP A 7 -4.67 6.72 4.16
C ASP A 7 -3.21 6.87 4.62
N ARG A 8 -2.40 5.83 4.38
CA ARG A 8 -0.94 5.89 4.63
C ARG A 8 -0.26 6.96 3.78
N LEU A 9 -0.54 7.00 2.47
CA LEU A 9 0.03 8.01 1.59
C LEU A 9 -0.31 9.43 2.02
N LYS A 10 -1.58 9.70 2.31
CA LYS A 10 -2.03 11.02 2.76
C LYS A 10 -1.37 11.44 4.08
N MET A 11 -1.30 10.51 5.05
CA MET A 11 -0.67 10.79 6.33
C MET A 11 0.82 11.07 6.18
N MET A 12 1.53 10.22 5.44
CA MET A 12 2.98 10.33 5.27
C MET A 12 3.38 11.51 4.40
N ALA A 13 2.56 11.92 3.42
CA ALA A 13 2.76 13.17 2.70
C ALA A 13 2.75 14.37 3.65
N SER A 14 1.81 14.42 4.60
CA SER A 14 1.78 15.48 5.62
C SER A 14 3.00 15.44 6.54
N VAL A 15 3.55 14.25 6.84
CA VAL A 15 4.77 14.10 7.64
C VAL A 15 6.00 14.60 6.88
N MET A 16 6.13 14.25 5.59
CA MET A 16 7.25 14.69 4.73
C MET A 16 7.20 16.21 4.46
N GLU A 17 6.00 16.80 4.40
CA GLU A 17 5.81 18.25 4.32
C GLU A 17 6.07 18.98 5.65
N GLY A 18 6.40 18.27 6.73
CA GLY A 18 6.63 18.85 8.06
C GLY A 18 5.36 19.35 8.77
N LYS A 19 4.18 19.05 8.22
CA LYS A 19 2.88 19.45 8.78
C LYS A 19 2.39 18.52 9.90
N ARG A 20 2.99 17.32 10.02
CA ARG A 20 2.72 16.32 11.06
C ARG A 20 4.00 15.63 11.49
N THR A 21 4.01 15.05 12.68
CA THR A 21 5.14 14.27 13.19
C THR A 21 5.01 12.78 12.91
N GLN A 22 6.13 12.05 12.96
CA GLN A 22 6.10 10.58 12.88
C GLN A 22 5.31 9.95 14.03
N GLU A 23 5.33 10.55 15.23
CA GLU A 23 4.57 10.07 16.40
C GLU A 23 3.05 10.19 16.20
N GLU A 24 2.59 11.26 15.55
CA GLU A 24 1.19 11.39 15.13
C GLU A 24 0.81 10.30 14.13
N ALA A 25 1.68 10.01 13.15
CA ALA A 25 1.44 8.96 12.18
C ALA A 25 1.37 7.57 12.83
N VAL A 26 2.22 7.28 13.83
CA VAL A 26 2.14 6.04 14.64
C VAL A 26 0.77 5.89 15.28
N ARG A 27 0.27 6.95 15.93
CA ARG A 27 -1.02 6.93 16.63
C ARG A 27 -2.19 6.77 15.68
N ILE A 28 -2.20 7.49 14.56
CA ILE A 28 -3.34 7.50 13.62
C ILE A 28 -3.35 6.25 12.73
N LEU A 29 -2.19 5.79 12.27
CA LEU A 29 -2.10 4.61 11.40
C LEU A 29 -2.06 3.30 12.17
N HIS A 30 -1.93 3.34 13.50
CA HIS A 30 -1.74 2.19 14.37
C HIS A 30 -0.59 1.30 13.90
N LEU A 31 0.54 1.93 13.55
CA LEU A 31 1.77 1.28 13.10
C LEU A 31 2.90 1.60 14.06
N SER A 32 3.85 0.68 14.20
CA SER A 32 5.09 0.94 14.94
C SER A 32 5.93 2.05 14.29
N GLU A 33 6.74 2.75 15.09
CA GLU A 33 7.69 3.74 14.59
C GLU A 33 8.60 3.17 13.48
N ARG A 34 9.07 1.93 13.64
CA ARG A 34 9.89 1.26 12.63
C ARG A 34 9.16 1.11 11.29
N GLN A 35 7.86 0.82 11.32
CA GLN A 35 7.05 0.74 10.10
C GLN A 35 6.85 2.12 9.48
N ILE A 36 6.63 3.16 10.29
CA ILE A 36 6.53 4.55 9.81
C ILE A 36 7.83 4.98 9.13
N ARG A 37 8.98 4.77 9.78
CA ARG A 37 10.30 5.09 9.20
C ARG A 37 10.54 4.32 7.90
N ARG A 38 10.22 3.03 7.87
CA ARG A 38 10.35 2.21 6.65
C ARG A 38 9.48 2.75 5.51
N ILE A 39 8.24 3.12 5.81
CA ILE A 39 7.32 3.70 4.82
C ILE A 39 7.90 5.02 4.29
N GLN A 40 8.44 5.88 5.16
CA GLN A 40 9.09 7.11 4.74
C GLN A 40 10.27 6.86 3.81
N CYS A 41 11.22 5.98 4.17
CA CYS A 41 12.37 5.66 3.32
C CYS A 41 11.93 5.12 1.95
N VAL A 42 10.87 4.31 1.91
CA VAL A 42 10.33 3.77 0.65
C VAL A 42 9.68 4.88 -0.18
N LEU A 43 8.94 5.81 0.43
CA LEU A 43 8.36 6.95 -0.27
C LEU A 43 9.42 7.90 -0.83
N GLU A 44 10.50 8.14 -0.09
CA GLU A 44 11.63 8.95 -0.55
C GLU A 44 12.37 8.31 -1.72
N ALA A 45 12.45 6.97 -1.77
CA ALA A 45 13.15 6.23 -2.82
C ALA A 45 12.29 5.91 -4.05
N GLU A 46 11.05 5.50 -3.85
CA GLU A 46 10.18 4.92 -4.89
C GLU A 46 8.91 5.79 -5.16
N GLY A 47 8.70 6.86 -4.39
CA GLY A 47 7.46 7.64 -4.41
C GLY A 47 6.24 6.81 -4.05
N ASP A 48 5.06 7.22 -4.53
CA ASP A 48 3.79 6.56 -4.26
C ASP A 48 3.78 5.07 -4.67
N SER A 49 4.58 4.71 -5.68
CA SER A 49 4.66 3.35 -6.21
C SER A 49 5.17 2.33 -5.19
N GLY A 50 6.00 2.76 -4.22
CA GLY A 50 6.59 1.87 -3.22
C GLY A 50 5.63 1.43 -2.11
N ILE A 51 4.51 2.13 -1.93
CA ILE A 51 3.47 1.78 -0.94
C ILE A 51 2.37 0.91 -1.55
N VAL A 52 2.26 0.89 -2.87
CA VAL A 52 1.33 0.00 -3.57
C VAL A 52 1.77 -1.45 -3.37
N HIS A 53 0.82 -2.31 -3.01
CA HIS A 53 1.05 -3.74 -2.84
C HIS A 53 1.73 -4.35 -4.07
N LYS A 54 2.94 -4.91 -3.89
CA LYS A 54 3.80 -5.38 -5.00
C LYS A 54 3.22 -6.54 -5.82
N LEU A 55 2.24 -7.28 -5.29
CA LEU A 55 1.50 -8.31 -6.06
C LEU A 55 0.30 -7.75 -6.83
N ARG A 56 -0.04 -6.46 -6.67
CA ARG A 56 -1.12 -5.83 -7.44
C ARG A 56 -0.72 -5.83 -8.92
N GLY A 57 -1.57 -6.40 -9.77
CA GLY A 57 -1.31 -6.55 -11.21
C GLY A 57 -0.50 -7.79 -11.59
N ARG A 58 0.00 -8.56 -10.60
CA ARG A 58 0.66 -9.84 -10.87
C ARG A 58 -0.35 -10.99 -10.77
N PRO A 59 -0.33 -11.95 -11.72
CA PRO A 59 -1.13 -13.16 -11.58
C PRO A 59 -0.64 -14.00 -10.40
N SER A 60 -1.55 -14.72 -9.75
CA SER A 60 -1.19 -15.70 -8.73
C SER A 60 -0.32 -16.80 -9.34
N ASN A 61 0.65 -17.30 -8.57
CA ASN A 61 1.44 -18.49 -8.95
C ASN A 61 0.56 -19.73 -9.14
N HIS A 62 -0.66 -19.75 -8.57
CA HIS A 62 -1.67 -20.80 -8.75
C HIS A 62 -2.76 -20.42 -9.77
N ARG A 63 -2.50 -19.50 -10.72
CA ARG A 63 -3.50 -19.11 -11.71
C ARG A 63 -3.81 -20.31 -12.62
N ILE A 64 -4.99 -20.89 -12.47
CA ILE A 64 -5.60 -21.77 -13.47
C ILE A 64 -5.68 -20.98 -14.77
N ASP A 65 -5.22 -21.60 -15.87
CA ASP A 65 -5.09 -20.98 -17.17
C ASP A 65 -6.38 -20.24 -17.59
N LEU A 66 -6.22 -19.08 -18.24
CA LEU A 66 -7.32 -18.14 -18.54
C LEU A 66 -8.44 -18.78 -19.38
N ILE A 67 -8.16 -19.90 -20.05
CA ILE A 67 -9.09 -20.70 -20.86
C ILE A 67 -10.30 -21.19 -20.03
N HIS A 68 -10.19 -21.33 -18.70
CA HIS A 68 -11.27 -21.89 -17.86
C HIS A 68 -12.16 -20.85 -17.17
N ARG A 69 -12.03 -19.55 -17.47
CA ARG A 69 -12.88 -18.50 -16.84
C ARG A 69 -14.20 -18.21 -17.55
N GLY A 70 -14.46 -18.79 -18.72
CA GLY A 70 -15.66 -18.51 -19.52
C GLY A 70 -16.93 -19.32 -19.18
N LYS A 71 -16.92 -20.19 -18.16
CA LYS A 71 -18.05 -21.10 -17.86
C LYS A 71 -18.65 -21.01 -16.45
N VAL A 72 -18.34 -19.96 -15.69
CA VAL A 72 -18.82 -19.84 -14.29
C VAL A 72 -19.78 -18.66 -14.13
N LEU A 73 -20.64 -18.45 -15.13
CA LEU A 73 -21.79 -17.53 -15.07
C LEU A 73 -23.10 -18.20 -15.52
N GLU A 74 -23.24 -19.51 -15.35
CA GLU A 74 -24.56 -20.17 -15.37
C GLU A 74 -24.58 -21.25 -14.29
N HIS A 75 -25.11 -20.91 -13.12
CA HIS A 75 -26.06 -21.70 -12.34
C HIS A 75 -26.61 -20.87 -11.18
#